data_AF-A0A850DPV5-F1
#
_entry.id   AF-A0A850DPV5-F1
#
_cell.length_a   1.000
_cell.length_b   1.000
_cell.length_c   1.000
_cell.angle_alpha   90.00
_cell.angle_beta   90.00
_cell.angle_gamma   90.00
#
_symmetry.space_group_name_H-M   'P 1'
#
loop_
_entity.id
_entity.type
_entity.pdbx_description
1 polymer ?
#
loop_
_entity_poly.entity_id
_entity_poly.type
_entity_poly.pdbx_seq_one_letter_code
_entity_poly.pdbx_strand_id
1 'polypeptide(L)'
;MQRTTLWTTVGGVAAAVAAAAIALPLLVGGGPAPAAGTTRAATAPASSVPSVPSVDAAALAALPEAQYSAVIGGLLPWDRTTTSVDVFHLTADAPLFGDGRTAPVARFAKDDFLQQPTTVVGVRRQGPWELVLTPARRQLPSAAGAGGAAAQTAAWVPAAVLTAAPAPTSRVVISTKEQSVSIVSASTGAVQQHFAAGVGTADTPTPTGVTGYLEQRYVDPSQGTGDHPIQLTSLHSSAADEPYGGHDGGLIGLHWNATTSGAVSHGCVRLSAEAVAAVDALPLGTLVTVE
;
A
#
# COMPACT_ATOMS: atom_id res chain seq x y z
N MET A 1 -14.32 -8.28 -56.91
CA MET A 1 -15.25 -9.40 -57.16
C MET A 1 -15.91 -9.80 -55.85
N GLN A 2 -17.22 -10.07 -55.86
CA GLN A 2 -17.98 -10.38 -54.65
C GLN A 2 -17.79 -11.84 -54.21
N ARG A 3 -17.91 -12.11 -52.90
CA ARG A 3 -18.70 -13.25 -52.41
C ARG A 3 -19.12 -13.05 -50.96
N THR A 4 -20.38 -12.65 -50.79
CA THR A 4 -21.15 -12.70 -49.54
C THR A 4 -21.64 -14.12 -49.28
N THR A 5 -21.73 -14.52 -48.01
CA THR A 5 -22.67 -15.58 -47.59
C THR A 5 -23.21 -15.27 -46.18
N LEU A 6 -24.50 -14.91 -46.08
CA LEU A 6 -25.24 -14.98 -44.81
C LEU A 6 -25.67 -16.42 -44.56
N TRP A 7 -25.71 -16.85 -43.29
CA TRP A 7 -26.55 -17.96 -42.84
C TRP A 7 -27.36 -17.55 -41.60
N THR A 8 -28.54 -18.15 -41.45
CA THR A 8 -29.67 -17.64 -40.68
C THR A 8 -29.95 -18.37 -39.35
N THR A 9 -30.61 -17.62 -38.46
CA THR A 9 -31.30 -17.93 -37.19
C THR A 9 -32.01 -19.30 -37.02
N VAL A 10 -31.89 -19.90 -35.80
CA VAL A 10 -32.91 -20.61 -34.96
C VAL A 10 -32.39 -20.57 -33.49
N GLY A 11 -33.16 -20.52 -32.38
CA GLY A 11 -34.60 -20.24 -32.21
C GLY A 11 -35.29 -20.97 -31.01
N GLY A 12 -35.40 -20.34 -29.83
CA GLY A 12 -36.22 -20.80 -28.67
C GLY A 12 -35.50 -21.69 -27.63
N VAL A 13 -36.03 -22.02 -26.44
CA VAL A 13 -37.28 -21.68 -25.72
C VAL A 13 -37.00 -21.69 -24.19
N ALA A 14 -37.76 -20.94 -23.38
CA ALA A 14 -37.68 -20.94 -21.91
C ALA A 14 -38.57 -22.00 -21.25
N ALA A 15 -38.18 -22.51 -20.07
CA ALA A 15 -39.08 -23.23 -19.16
C ALA A 15 -38.67 -23.04 -17.69
N ALA A 16 -39.58 -22.52 -16.88
CA ALA A 16 -39.50 -22.54 -15.42
C ALA A 16 -40.47 -23.59 -14.89
N VAL A 17 -40.09 -24.33 -13.85
CA VAL A 17 -40.99 -25.23 -13.11
C VAL A 17 -40.77 -25.04 -11.62
N ALA A 18 -41.81 -24.56 -10.94
CA ALA A 18 -41.95 -24.64 -9.49
C ALA A 18 -42.97 -25.73 -9.16
N ALA A 19 -42.71 -26.53 -8.13
CA ALA A 19 -43.69 -27.45 -7.58
C ALA A 19 -43.48 -27.56 -6.05
N ALA A 20 -44.51 -27.17 -5.29
CA ALA A 20 -44.60 -27.42 -3.87
C ALA A 20 -45.49 -28.64 -3.61
N ALA A 21 -45.23 -29.38 -2.54
CA ALA A 21 -46.15 -30.39 -2.02
C ALA A 21 -46.14 -30.35 -0.47
N ILE A 22 -47.33 -30.46 0.12
CA ILE A 22 -47.61 -30.31 1.54
C ILE A 22 -47.99 -31.67 2.13
N ALA A 23 -47.52 -31.99 3.35
CA ALA A 23 -48.13 -33.02 4.18
C ALA A 23 -47.95 -32.74 5.69
N LEU A 24 -49.07 -32.75 6.41
CA LEU A 24 -49.22 -32.81 7.88
C LEU A 24 -50.32 -33.86 8.17
N PRO A 25 -50.54 -34.32 9.42
CA PRO A 25 -49.57 -34.76 10.42
C PRO A 25 -49.98 -36.14 11.01
N LEU A 26 -49.17 -36.72 11.92
CA LEU A 26 -49.59 -37.84 12.77
C LEU A 26 -49.21 -37.60 14.24
N LEU A 27 -50.20 -37.72 15.14
CA LEU A 27 -50.02 -37.54 16.59
C LEU A 27 -49.66 -38.88 17.26
N VAL A 28 -48.58 -38.93 18.04
CA VAL A 28 -48.45 -39.80 19.23
C VAL A 28 -47.49 -39.17 20.25
N GLY A 29 -47.80 -39.26 21.55
CA GLY A 29 -46.79 -39.26 22.62
C GLY A 29 -46.58 -37.94 23.37
N GLY A 30 -47.37 -37.71 24.43
CA GLY A 30 -47.05 -36.70 25.43
C GLY A 30 -46.01 -37.21 26.44
N GLY A 31 -44.88 -36.51 26.55
CA GLY A 31 -43.88 -36.69 27.60
C GLY A 31 -43.35 -35.32 28.05
N PRO A 32 -42.96 -35.15 29.33
CA PRO A 32 -42.50 -33.85 29.83
C PRO A 32 -41.21 -33.43 29.13
N ALA A 33 -41.21 -32.23 28.56
CA ALA A 33 -40.04 -31.67 27.88
C ALA A 33 -38.89 -31.49 28.88
N PRO A 34 -37.66 -31.98 28.59
CA PRO A 34 -36.50 -31.64 29.39
C PRO A 34 -36.25 -30.13 29.27
N ALA A 35 -36.04 -29.46 30.40
CA ALA A 35 -35.75 -28.03 30.40
C ALA A 35 -34.50 -27.77 29.53
N ALA A 36 -34.64 -26.85 28.57
CA ALA A 36 -33.53 -26.45 27.72
C ALA A 36 -32.47 -25.74 28.59
N GLY A 37 -31.44 -26.50 28.98
CA GLY A 37 -30.28 -25.94 29.66
C GLY A 37 -29.63 -24.93 28.74
N THR A 38 -29.71 -23.64 29.09
CA THR A 38 -29.00 -22.57 28.41
C THR A 38 -27.49 -22.77 28.63
N THR A 39 -26.87 -23.51 27.71
CA THR A 39 -25.42 -23.54 27.56
C THR A 39 -24.93 -22.14 27.29
N ARG A 40 -24.53 -21.45 28.36
CA ARG A 40 -23.90 -20.14 28.32
C ARG A 40 -22.68 -20.24 27.41
N ALA A 41 -22.80 -19.76 26.18
CA ALA A 41 -21.70 -19.71 25.24
C ALA A 41 -20.52 -19.01 25.94
N ALA A 42 -19.39 -19.70 26.01
CA ALA A 42 -18.20 -19.14 26.61
C ALA A 42 -17.78 -17.93 25.77
N THR A 43 -17.92 -16.72 26.31
CA THR A 43 -17.43 -15.51 25.68
C THR A 43 -15.92 -15.69 25.48
N ALA A 44 -15.48 -15.76 24.22
CA ALA A 44 -14.06 -15.80 23.91
C ALA A 44 -13.38 -14.59 24.59
N PRO A 45 -12.22 -14.78 25.26
CA PRO A 45 -11.55 -13.67 25.92
C PRO A 45 -11.23 -12.60 24.87
N ALA A 46 -11.65 -11.36 25.14
CA ALA A 46 -11.30 -10.24 24.28
C ALA A 46 -9.78 -10.10 24.24
N SER A 47 -9.18 -10.26 23.06
CA SER A 47 -7.73 -10.09 22.89
C SER A 47 -7.31 -8.70 23.36
N SER A 48 -6.62 -8.63 24.49
CA SER A 48 -6.07 -7.40 25.04
C SER A 48 -5.04 -6.83 24.08
N VAL A 49 -5.16 -5.54 23.73
CA VAL A 49 -4.13 -4.82 22.98
C VAL A 49 -2.83 -4.83 23.81
N PRO A 50 -1.68 -5.24 23.25
CA PRO A 50 -0.41 -5.25 23.97
C PRO A 50 -0.03 -3.86 24.49
N SER A 51 0.61 -3.79 25.67
CA SER A 51 1.30 -2.57 26.11
C SER A 51 2.57 -2.33 25.30
N VAL A 52 3.02 -1.07 25.20
CA VAL A 52 4.28 -0.71 24.55
C VAL A 52 5.46 -1.18 25.39
N PRO A 53 6.38 -2.03 24.87
CA PRO A 53 7.62 -2.37 25.55
C PRO A 53 8.53 -1.14 25.68
N SER A 54 9.22 -1.03 26.82
CA SER A 54 10.30 -0.05 26.97
C SER A 54 11.50 -0.48 26.13
N VAL A 55 12.07 0.45 25.37
CA VAL A 55 13.32 0.27 24.60
C VAL A 55 14.24 1.40 25.02
N ASP A 56 15.42 1.08 25.56
CA ASP A 56 16.39 2.10 25.94
C ASP A 56 17.09 2.70 24.71
N ALA A 57 17.74 3.85 24.89
CA ALA A 57 18.34 4.61 23.78
C ALA A 57 19.48 3.86 23.08
N ALA A 58 20.24 3.02 23.78
CA ALA A 58 21.33 2.25 23.18
C ALA A 58 20.79 1.06 22.38
N ALA A 59 19.79 0.35 22.91
CA ALA A 59 19.07 -0.68 22.19
C ALA A 59 18.37 -0.12 20.93
N LEU A 60 17.73 1.05 21.03
CA LEU A 60 17.11 1.73 19.90
C LEU A 60 18.13 2.11 18.82
N ALA A 61 19.26 2.71 19.20
CA ALA A 61 20.32 3.11 18.26
C ALA A 61 21.01 1.92 17.57
N ALA A 62 20.98 0.73 18.17
CA ALA A 62 21.55 -0.50 17.60
C ALA A 62 20.62 -1.21 16.60
N LEU A 63 19.36 -0.79 16.46
CA LEU A 63 18.42 -1.35 15.48
C LEU A 63 18.73 -0.85 14.06
N PRO A 64 18.44 -1.66 13.02
CA PRO A 64 18.51 -1.19 11.64
C PRO A 64 17.53 -0.03 11.43
N GLU A 65 17.97 1.00 10.72
CA GLU A 65 17.11 2.12 10.37
C GLU A 65 16.14 1.74 9.25
N ALA A 66 14.85 1.97 9.46
CA ALA A 66 13.84 1.88 8.42
C ALA A 66 13.91 3.14 7.54
N GLN A 67 14.92 3.17 6.66
CA GLN A 67 15.07 4.10 5.55
C GLN A 67 14.85 3.38 4.22
N TYR A 68 14.66 4.15 3.14
CA TYR A 68 14.32 3.65 1.81
C TYR A 68 15.15 2.44 1.32
N SER A 69 16.48 2.44 1.50
CA SER A 69 17.35 1.40 0.96
C SER A 69 17.33 0.09 1.77
N ALA A 70 16.83 0.13 3.01
CA ALA A 70 16.99 -0.92 4.00
C ALA A 70 16.12 -2.16 3.73
N VAL A 71 16.66 -3.34 4.09
CA VAL A 71 15.97 -4.63 4.02
C VAL A 71 15.78 -5.18 5.43
N ILE A 72 14.54 -5.23 5.91
CA ILE A 72 14.21 -5.53 7.30
C ILE A 72 13.11 -6.60 7.37
N GLY A 73 13.51 -7.87 7.54
CA GLY A 73 12.59 -9.03 7.49
C GLY A 73 11.46 -9.05 8.53
N GLY A 74 11.61 -8.30 9.63
CA GLY A 74 10.62 -8.16 10.70
C GLY A 74 9.46 -7.20 10.40
N LEU A 75 9.52 -6.46 9.29
CA LEU A 75 8.42 -5.62 8.81
C LEU A 75 7.24 -6.46 8.30
N LEU A 76 6.06 -5.87 8.29
CA LEU A 76 4.83 -6.49 7.79
C LEU A 76 4.66 -6.18 6.30
N PRO A 77 4.20 -7.13 5.46
CA PRO A 77 3.77 -6.78 4.10
C PRO A 77 2.52 -5.92 4.13
N TRP A 78 2.36 -5.04 3.14
CA TRP A 78 1.15 -4.26 2.92
C TRP A 78 0.69 -4.40 1.46
N ASP A 79 -0.21 -5.35 1.23
CA ASP A 79 -0.66 -5.85 -0.07
C ASP A 79 -2.10 -5.41 -0.39
N ARG A 80 -2.45 -4.18 -0.02
CA ARG A 80 -3.81 -3.65 -0.17
C ARG A 80 -3.88 -2.16 -0.49
N THR A 81 -4.88 -1.82 -1.30
CA THR A 81 -5.27 -0.43 -1.55
C THR A 81 -5.68 0.28 -0.26
N THR A 82 -5.19 1.51 -0.09
CA THR A 82 -5.53 2.40 1.03
C THR A 82 -6.03 3.73 0.45
N THR A 83 -7.09 4.28 1.05
CA THR A 83 -7.76 5.50 0.53
C THR A 83 -7.87 6.63 1.54
N SER A 84 -7.54 6.38 2.81
CA SER A 84 -7.57 7.32 3.92
C SER A 84 -6.45 6.97 4.89
N VAL A 85 -5.75 7.99 5.40
CA VAL A 85 -4.65 7.88 6.36
C VAL A 85 -4.58 9.11 7.25
N ASP A 86 -3.98 8.94 8.42
CA ASP A 86 -3.48 10.05 9.24
C ASP A 86 -2.01 10.30 8.88
N VAL A 87 -1.55 11.55 8.94
CA VAL A 87 -0.15 11.91 8.72
C VAL A 87 0.43 12.49 10.01
N PHE A 88 1.67 12.13 10.32
CA PHE A 88 2.38 12.53 11.53
C PHE A 88 3.84 12.88 11.25
N HIS A 89 4.46 13.56 12.22
CA HIS A 89 5.92 13.62 12.38
C HIS A 89 6.34 12.96 13.68
N LEU A 90 7.60 12.51 13.73
CA LEU A 90 8.22 11.95 14.93
C LEU A 90 8.72 13.06 15.87
N THR A 91 8.49 12.91 17.17
CA THR A 91 9.06 13.81 18.19
C THR A 91 10.54 13.48 18.48
N ALA A 92 10.87 12.19 18.42
CA ALA A 92 12.19 11.58 18.56
C ALA A 92 12.23 10.26 17.76
N ASP A 93 13.42 9.69 17.59
CA ASP A 93 13.59 8.35 17.01
C ASP A 93 12.70 7.32 17.74
N ALA A 94 12.09 6.42 16.98
CA ALA A 94 11.06 5.53 17.49
C ALA A 94 11.32 4.06 17.15
N PRO A 95 11.10 3.12 18.08
CA PRO A 95 11.13 1.70 17.77
C PRO A 95 9.92 1.30 16.90
N LEU A 96 10.18 0.59 15.82
CA LEU A 96 9.19 -0.09 14.99
C LEU A 96 9.08 -1.56 15.39
N PHE A 97 7.86 -2.10 15.40
CA PHE A 97 7.57 -3.47 15.82
C PHE A 97 6.81 -4.25 14.73
N GLY A 98 7.10 -5.54 14.64
CA GLY A 98 6.25 -6.49 13.91
C GLY A 98 4.91 -6.74 14.63
N ASP A 99 4.05 -7.59 14.06
CA ASP A 99 2.63 -7.70 14.45
C ASP A 99 2.41 -8.09 15.92
N GLY A 100 3.29 -8.97 16.42
CA GLY A 100 3.29 -9.43 17.81
C GLY A 100 3.60 -8.34 18.85
N ARG A 101 4.21 -7.20 18.44
CA ARG A 101 4.51 -6.05 19.32
C ARG A 101 5.32 -6.37 20.59
N THR A 102 6.10 -7.46 20.57
CA THR A 102 6.90 -7.94 21.70
C THR A 102 8.33 -7.40 21.72
N ALA A 103 8.96 -7.29 20.55
CA ALA A 103 10.33 -6.79 20.39
C ALA A 103 10.41 -5.88 19.16
N PRO A 104 11.23 -4.81 19.21
CA PRO A 104 11.41 -3.93 18.06
C PRO A 104 12.24 -4.61 16.98
N VAL A 105 11.93 -4.30 15.72
CA VAL A 105 12.57 -4.86 14.51
C VAL A 105 13.40 -3.83 13.75
N ALA A 106 13.14 -2.54 13.98
CA ALA A 106 13.83 -1.42 13.35
C ALA A 106 13.71 -0.14 14.18
N ARG A 107 14.53 0.86 13.85
CA ARG A 107 14.39 2.25 14.30
C ARG A 107 13.79 3.08 13.17
N PHE A 108 12.78 3.89 13.46
CA PHE A 108 12.34 4.98 12.59
C PHE A 108 13.09 6.24 13.02
N ALA A 109 13.95 6.77 12.16
CA ALA A 109 14.69 8.00 12.44
C ALA A 109 13.74 9.20 12.43
N LYS A 110 13.93 10.12 13.39
CA LYS A 110 13.14 11.37 13.48
C LYS A 110 13.28 12.21 12.23
N ASP A 111 14.50 12.32 11.74
CA ASP A 111 14.88 13.07 10.55
C ASP A 111 15.32 12.07 9.48
N ASP A 112 14.97 12.34 8.22
CA ASP A 112 15.14 11.41 7.10
C ASP A 112 16.55 11.49 6.47
N PHE A 113 16.72 10.78 5.36
CA PHE A 113 17.98 10.75 4.60
C PHE A 113 18.39 12.11 3.99
N LEU A 114 17.48 13.10 3.92
CA LEU A 114 17.75 14.49 3.56
C LEU A 114 17.83 15.42 4.79
N GLN A 115 17.83 14.84 5.99
CA GLN A 115 17.84 15.53 7.28
C GLN A 115 16.62 16.46 7.46
N GLN A 116 15.47 16.07 6.89
CA GLN A 116 14.18 16.73 7.08
C GLN A 116 13.31 15.92 8.06
N PRO A 117 12.33 16.55 8.74
CA PRO A 117 11.43 15.81 9.64
C PRO A 117 10.69 14.68 8.90
N THR A 118 10.90 13.45 9.35
CA THR A 118 10.32 12.25 8.74
C THR A 118 8.79 12.36 8.67
N THR A 119 8.23 12.10 7.49
CA THR A 119 6.78 12.01 7.29
C THR A 119 6.30 10.59 7.55
N VAL A 120 5.40 10.43 8.51
CA VAL A 120 4.87 9.14 8.96
C VAL A 120 3.41 9.00 8.56
N VAL A 121 3.09 7.94 7.82
CA VAL A 121 1.73 7.68 7.32
C VAL A 121 1.07 6.57 8.13
N GLY A 122 0.12 6.95 9.00
CA GLY A 122 -0.65 6.04 9.84
C GLY A 122 -1.89 5.50 9.13
N VAL A 123 -2.07 4.18 9.21
CA VAL A 123 -3.13 3.44 8.53
C VAL A 123 -4.11 2.78 9.51
N ARG A 124 -3.79 2.65 10.80
CA ARG A 124 -4.67 2.03 11.82
C ARG A 124 -4.16 2.21 13.25
N ARG A 125 -4.90 2.97 14.06
CA ARG A 125 -4.72 3.01 15.52
C ARG A 125 -5.22 1.75 16.23
N GLN A 126 -4.48 1.26 17.22
CA GLN A 126 -4.91 0.25 18.20
C GLN A 126 -4.37 0.60 19.59
N GLY A 127 -5.19 1.26 20.41
CA GLY A 127 -4.79 1.68 21.77
C GLY A 127 -3.55 2.59 21.72
N PRO A 128 -2.43 2.23 22.39
CA PRO A 128 -1.20 3.02 22.37
C PRO A 128 -0.35 2.85 21.10
N TRP A 129 -0.84 2.12 20.09
CA TRP A 129 -0.13 1.82 18.86
C TRP A 129 -0.73 2.50 17.64
N GLU A 130 0.12 2.96 16.74
CA GLU A 130 -0.24 3.27 15.36
C GLU A 130 0.41 2.24 14.43
N LEU A 131 -0.34 1.70 13.47
CA LEU A 131 0.25 0.95 12.36
C LEU A 131 0.59 1.98 11.29
N VAL A 132 1.85 2.03 10.88
CA VAL A 132 2.35 2.99 9.89
C VAL A 132 2.90 2.26 8.68
N LEU A 133 2.77 2.85 7.49
CA LEU A 133 3.57 2.46 6.33
C LEU A 133 5.03 2.83 6.58
N THR A 134 5.99 2.08 6.03
CA THR A 134 7.42 2.35 6.25
C THR A 134 8.14 2.51 4.92
N PRO A 135 9.22 3.31 4.86
CA PRO A 135 9.96 3.51 3.61
C PRO A 135 10.83 2.29 3.26
N ALA A 136 11.04 1.37 4.19
CA ALA A 136 11.90 0.20 3.99
C ALA A 136 11.13 -1.00 3.42
N ARG A 137 11.89 -1.92 2.81
CA ARG A 137 11.37 -3.19 2.27
C ARG A 137 11.63 -4.36 3.23
N ARG A 138 10.78 -5.38 3.17
CA ARG A 138 10.90 -6.56 4.02
C ARG A 138 11.99 -7.53 3.53
N GLN A 139 12.10 -7.68 2.22
CA GLN A 139 12.99 -8.63 1.54
C GLN A 139 13.25 -8.16 0.11
N LEU A 140 14.30 -8.69 -0.53
CA LEU A 140 14.54 -8.50 -1.96
C LEU A 140 13.64 -9.45 -2.79
N PRO A 141 13.21 -9.07 -4.01
CA PRO A 141 12.45 -9.96 -4.90
C PRO A 141 13.06 -11.34 -5.14
N SER A 142 14.38 -11.46 -5.32
CA SER A 142 15.08 -12.74 -5.50
C SER A 142 14.91 -13.68 -4.29
N ALA A 143 14.78 -13.13 -3.09
CA ALA A 143 14.59 -13.87 -1.84
C ALA A 143 13.11 -14.21 -1.57
N ALA A 144 12.17 -13.64 -2.34
CA ALA A 144 10.74 -13.80 -2.12
C ALA A 144 10.14 -15.06 -2.74
N GLY A 145 10.80 -15.64 -3.74
CA GLY A 145 10.29 -16.76 -4.51
C GLY A 145 9.07 -16.39 -5.37
N ALA A 146 8.27 -17.39 -5.75
CA ALA A 146 7.22 -17.25 -6.77
C ALA A 146 6.06 -16.29 -6.41
N GLY A 147 5.98 -15.80 -5.15
CA GLY A 147 4.98 -14.82 -4.73
C GLY A 147 5.38 -13.35 -4.95
N GLY A 148 6.65 -13.07 -5.30
CA GLY A 148 7.19 -11.71 -5.37
C GLY A 148 7.40 -11.05 -4.01
N ALA A 149 8.20 -9.99 -3.95
CA ALA A 149 8.37 -9.21 -2.74
C ALA A 149 7.18 -8.25 -2.53
N ALA A 150 6.87 -7.94 -1.27
CA ALA A 150 5.89 -6.91 -0.96
C ALA A 150 6.43 -5.53 -1.35
N ALA A 151 5.77 -4.86 -2.29
CA ALA A 151 6.15 -3.52 -2.75
C ALA A 151 5.91 -2.41 -1.71
N GLN A 152 5.12 -2.68 -0.67
CA GLN A 152 4.95 -1.79 0.49
C GLN A 152 5.06 -2.62 1.77
N THR A 153 5.54 -1.98 2.84
CA THR A 153 5.57 -2.56 4.19
C THR A 153 4.87 -1.69 5.22
N ALA A 154 4.61 -2.29 6.39
CA ALA A 154 4.08 -1.60 7.54
C ALA A 154 4.76 -2.07 8.84
N ALA A 155 4.71 -1.24 9.88
CA ALA A 155 5.14 -1.62 11.23
C ALA A 155 4.32 -0.88 12.29
N TRP A 156 4.24 -1.46 13.49
CA TRP A 156 3.63 -0.81 14.64
C TRP A 156 4.62 0.16 15.29
N VAL A 157 4.19 1.38 15.58
CA VAL A 157 4.97 2.41 16.29
C VAL A 157 4.18 2.90 17.51
N PRO A 158 4.83 3.28 18.64
CA PRO A 158 4.13 3.87 19.77
C PRO A 158 3.47 5.20 19.41
N ALA A 159 2.16 5.33 19.56
CA ALA A 159 1.42 6.54 19.18
C ALA A 159 1.85 7.80 19.97
N ALA A 160 2.49 7.62 21.13
CA ALA A 160 3.00 8.72 21.98
C ALA A 160 4.21 9.46 21.38
N VAL A 161 4.89 8.91 20.37
CA VAL A 161 6.00 9.59 19.66
C VAL A 161 5.53 10.36 18.42
N LEU A 162 4.23 10.34 18.12
CA LEU A 162 3.66 10.93 16.91
C LEU A 162 2.99 12.28 17.20
N THR A 163 3.34 13.31 16.43
CA THR A 163 2.63 14.59 16.38
C THR A 163 1.86 14.68 15.08
N ALA A 164 0.56 14.97 15.13
CA ALA A 164 -0.28 15.04 13.93
C ALA A 164 0.13 16.18 13.00
N ALA A 165 0.13 15.89 11.70
CA ALA A 165 0.30 16.84 10.61
C ALA A 165 -1.01 16.96 9.79
N PRO A 166 -1.19 18.01 8.98
CA PRO A 166 -2.37 18.13 8.12
C PRO A 166 -2.48 16.97 7.13
N ALA A 167 -3.63 16.30 7.11
CA ALA A 167 -3.88 15.20 6.18
C ALA A 167 -4.02 15.71 4.72
N PRO A 168 -3.45 15.00 3.72
CA PRO A 168 -3.64 15.30 2.31
C PRO A 168 -5.11 15.28 1.88
N THR A 169 -5.52 16.30 1.12
CA THR A 169 -6.89 16.41 0.56
C THR A 169 -7.07 15.70 -0.78
N SER A 170 -5.95 15.23 -1.36
CA SER A 170 -5.88 14.49 -2.62
C SER A 170 -4.99 13.26 -2.46
N ARG A 171 -5.08 12.32 -3.41
CA ARG A 171 -4.21 11.15 -3.56
C ARG A 171 -3.82 10.98 -5.02
N VAL A 172 -2.69 10.33 -5.26
CA VAL A 172 -2.19 9.96 -6.59
C VAL A 172 -2.66 8.53 -6.90
N VAL A 173 -3.18 8.32 -8.12
CA VAL A 173 -3.52 7.00 -8.66
C VAL A 173 -2.75 6.82 -9.96
N ILE A 174 -1.89 5.81 -10.02
CA ILE A 174 -1.15 5.39 -11.21
C ILE A 174 -1.87 4.19 -11.80
N SER A 175 -2.37 4.30 -13.03
CA SER A 175 -2.87 3.14 -13.78
C SER A 175 -1.77 2.63 -14.71
N THR A 176 -1.25 1.44 -14.43
CA THR A 176 -0.26 0.76 -15.27
C THR A 176 -0.86 0.30 -16.59
N LYS A 177 -2.13 -0.10 -16.57
CA LYS A 177 -2.89 -0.54 -17.74
C LYS A 177 -3.23 0.62 -18.68
N GLU A 178 -3.67 1.75 -18.13
CA GLU A 178 -4.01 2.95 -18.93
C GLU A 178 -2.81 3.86 -19.19
N GLN A 179 -1.67 3.57 -18.55
CA GLN A 179 -0.42 4.33 -18.68
C GLN A 179 -0.65 5.80 -18.33
N SER A 180 -1.23 6.03 -17.15
CA SER A 180 -1.69 7.33 -16.69
C SER A 180 -1.44 7.57 -15.22
N VAL A 181 -1.37 8.84 -14.84
CA VAL A 181 -1.41 9.32 -13.45
C VAL A 181 -2.56 10.29 -13.27
N SER A 182 -3.40 10.03 -12.29
CA SER A 182 -4.49 10.90 -11.88
C SER A 182 -4.26 11.43 -10.47
N ILE A 183 -4.44 12.73 -10.27
CA ILE A 183 -4.60 13.32 -8.94
C ILE A 183 -6.10 13.36 -8.68
N VAL A 184 -6.55 12.68 -7.62
CA VAL A 184 -7.97 12.55 -7.28
C VAL A 184 -8.21 13.03 -5.86
N SER A 185 -9.42 13.54 -5.58
CA SER A 185 -9.81 13.92 -4.23
C SER A 185 -9.74 12.73 -3.28
N ALA A 186 -9.12 12.90 -2.11
CA ALA A 186 -9.01 11.84 -1.11
C ALA A 186 -10.39 11.41 -0.59
N SER A 187 -11.30 12.37 -0.39
CA SER A 187 -12.63 12.14 0.20
C SER A 187 -13.68 11.63 -0.78
N THR A 188 -13.68 12.09 -2.05
CA THR A 188 -14.70 11.70 -3.04
C THR A 188 -14.19 10.75 -4.12
N GLY A 189 -12.87 10.61 -4.30
CA GLY A 189 -12.28 9.89 -5.42
C GLY A 189 -12.44 10.57 -6.79
N ALA A 190 -13.05 11.77 -6.85
CA ALA A 190 -13.22 12.50 -8.10
C ALA A 190 -11.86 12.93 -8.68
N VAL A 191 -11.65 12.70 -9.97
CA VAL A 191 -10.45 13.13 -10.70
C VAL A 191 -10.38 14.66 -10.74
N GLN A 192 -9.26 15.21 -10.29
CA GLN A 192 -8.96 16.64 -10.31
C GLN A 192 -8.02 16.98 -11.48
N GLN A 193 -7.03 16.12 -11.73
CA GLN A 193 -6.06 16.24 -12.82
C GLN A 193 -5.72 14.84 -13.35
N HIS A 194 -5.39 14.73 -14.63
CA HIS A 194 -5.08 13.46 -15.30
C HIS A 194 -4.01 13.67 -16.37
N PHE A 195 -3.01 12.79 -16.38
CA PHE A 195 -1.82 12.89 -17.22
C PHE A 195 -1.45 11.52 -17.81
N ALA A 196 -0.90 11.51 -19.03
CA ALA A 196 -0.22 10.32 -19.54
C ALA A 196 1.09 10.07 -18.76
N ALA A 197 1.45 8.80 -18.59
CA ALA A 197 2.61 8.38 -17.81
C ALA A 197 3.32 7.17 -18.44
N GLY A 198 4.64 7.15 -18.36
CA GLY A 198 5.44 5.97 -18.67
C GLY A 198 5.58 5.09 -17.45
N VAL A 199 5.42 3.78 -17.59
CA VAL A 199 5.48 2.79 -16.49
C VAL A 199 6.53 1.71 -16.78
N GLY A 200 6.72 0.78 -15.83
CA GLY A 200 7.67 -0.32 -15.95
C GLY A 200 7.41 -1.24 -17.14
N THR A 201 8.48 -1.85 -17.67
CA THR A 201 8.41 -2.90 -18.69
C THR A 201 7.92 -4.23 -18.12
N ALA A 202 7.72 -5.25 -18.95
CA ALA A 202 7.38 -6.60 -18.48
C ALA A 202 8.50 -7.26 -17.64
N ASP A 203 9.77 -6.93 -17.91
CA ASP A 203 10.92 -7.46 -17.18
C ASP A 203 11.11 -6.77 -15.82
N THR A 204 10.69 -5.51 -15.74
CA THR A 204 10.86 -4.62 -14.57
C THR A 204 9.58 -3.79 -14.35
N PRO A 205 8.46 -4.43 -13.96
CA PRO A 205 7.16 -3.78 -13.89
C PRO A 205 7.04 -2.82 -12.71
N THR A 206 6.24 -1.77 -12.89
CA THR A 206 5.71 -1.00 -11.75
C THR A 206 4.77 -1.92 -10.95
N PRO A 207 4.92 -2.05 -9.62
CA PRO A 207 4.08 -2.94 -8.81
C PRO A 207 2.62 -2.46 -8.79
N THR A 208 1.66 -3.38 -8.89
CA THR A 208 0.20 -3.07 -8.89
C THR A 208 -0.52 -3.67 -7.68
N GLY A 209 -1.73 -3.18 -7.40
CA GLY A 209 -2.56 -3.62 -6.27
C GLY A 209 -2.10 -3.09 -4.91
N VAL A 210 -1.23 -2.07 -4.91
CA VAL A 210 -0.53 -1.56 -3.72
C VAL A 210 -0.74 -0.06 -3.53
N THR A 211 -0.62 0.39 -2.29
CA THR A 211 -0.61 1.82 -1.94
C THR A 211 0.60 2.12 -1.06
N GLY A 212 1.39 3.11 -1.47
CA GLY A 212 2.39 3.78 -0.65
C GLY A 212 2.05 5.26 -0.46
N TYR A 213 3.07 6.08 -0.26
CA TYR A 213 2.93 7.52 -0.08
C TYR A 213 4.11 8.28 -0.70
N LEU A 214 3.92 9.57 -1.01
CA LEU A 214 5.01 10.50 -1.31
C LEU A 214 5.86 10.67 -0.06
N GLU A 215 7.03 10.03 -0.04
CA GLU A 215 7.93 9.97 1.11
C GLU A 215 8.75 11.25 1.21
N GLN A 216 9.41 11.63 0.11
CA GLN A 216 10.31 12.77 0.04
C GLN A 216 10.45 13.23 -1.43
N ARG A 217 11.22 14.30 -1.67
CA ARG A 217 11.58 14.79 -3.01
C ARG A 217 12.98 15.37 -3.04
N TYR A 218 13.67 15.23 -4.15
CA TYR A 218 14.99 15.81 -4.37
C TYR A 218 15.28 16.00 -5.86
N VAL A 219 16.25 16.86 -6.20
CA VAL A 219 16.72 17.06 -7.58
C VAL A 219 18.03 16.29 -7.74
N ASP A 220 18.06 15.36 -8.69
CA ASP A 220 19.27 14.60 -9.06
C ASP A 220 19.41 14.55 -10.58
N PRO A 221 20.12 15.52 -11.19
CA PRO A 221 20.30 15.57 -12.64
C PRO A 221 21.06 14.36 -13.20
N SER A 222 21.79 13.60 -12.37
CA SER A 222 22.54 12.42 -12.81
C SER A 222 21.63 11.26 -13.27
N GLN A 223 20.39 11.23 -12.78
CA GLN A 223 19.33 10.30 -13.21
C GLN A 223 18.60 10.77 -14.49
N GLY A 224 19.09 11.84 -15.14
CA GLY A 224 18.52 12.36 -16.39
C GLY A 224 17.20 13.12 -16.21
N THR A 225 16.87 13.57 -14.99
CA THR A 225 15.68 14.39 -14.72
C THR A 225 15.90 15.89 -14.97
N GLY A 226 17.16 16.31 -15.18
CA GLY A 226 17.52 17.73 -15.23
C GLY A 226 17.23 18.42 -13.89
N ASP A 227 16.71 19.64 -13.94
CA ASP A 227 16.33 20.40 -12.74
C ASP A 227 14.95 19.98 -12.17
N HIS A 228 14.28 18.98 -12.75
CA HIS A 228 12.99 18.50 -12.25
C HIS A 228 13.18 17.58 -11.03
N PRO A 229 12.43 17.78 -9.94
CA PRO A 229 12.52 16.93 -8.75
C PRO A 229 11.96 15.53 -9.01
N ILE A 230 12.66 14.53 -8.49
CA ILE A 230 12.16 13.18 -8.30
C ILE A 230 11.22 13.20 -7.10
N GLN A 231 9.98 12.76 -7.30
CA GLN A 231 9.02 12.54 -6.23
C GLN A 231 9.19 11.11 -5.74
N LEU A 232 9.85 10.95 -4.60
CA LEU A 232 10.11 9.65 -4.03
C LEU A 232 8.85 9.07 -3.39
N THR A 233 8.60 7.78 -3.61
CA THR A 233 7.57 7.04 -2.87
C THR A 233 8.18 5.92 -2.05
N SER A 234 7.47 5.52 -1.01
CA SER A 234 7.78 4.35 -0.19
C SER A 234 7.46 2.99 -0.86
N LEU A 235 7.25 2.98 -2.19
CA LEU A 235 7.02 1.75 -2.94
C LEU A 235 8.33 1.18 -3.51
N HIS A 236 8.42 -0.14 -3.54
CA HIS A 236 9.56 -0.89 -4.07
C HIS A 236 9.18 -1.83 -5.22
N SER A 237 10.15 -2.14 -6.08
CA SER A 237 10.03 -3.24 -7.05
C SER A 237 9.70 -4.55 -6.32
N SER A 238 8.64 -5.23 -6.77
CA SER A 238 8.22 -6.54 -6.29
C SER A 238 8.85 -7.70 -7.09
N ALA A 239 9.47 -7.41 -8.22
CA ALA A 239 9.74 -8.38 -9.29
C ALA A 239 11.21 -8.74 -9.51
N ALA A 240 12.15 -7.80 -9.33
CA ALA A 240 13.58 -8.09 -9.48
C ALA A 240 14.48 -7.25 -8.55
N ASP A 241 15.69 -7.75 -8.33
CA ASP A 241 16.68 -7.13 -7.46
C ASP A 241 17.38 -5.93 -8.13
N GLU A 242 17.99 -5.12 -7.28
CA GLU A 242 18.86 -4.01 -7.65
C GLU A 242 20.31 -4.45 -7.90
N PRO A 243 21.12 -3.64 -8.64
CA PRO A 243 20.77 -2.33 -9.20
C PRO A 243 20.32 -2.39 -10.66
N TYR A 244 19.27 -1.62 -11.02
CA TYR A 244 18.89 -1.38 -12.42
C TYR A 244 19.73 -0.27 -13.10
N GLY A 245 21.03 -0.24 -12.77
CA GLY A 245 21.94 0.88 -13.07
C GLY A 245 21.92 2.01 -12.03
N GLY A 246 21.04 1.95 -11.02
CA GLY A 246 20.94 2.91 -9.91
C GLY A 246 21.64 2.45 -8.62
N HIS A 247 21.38 3.16 -7.51
CA HIS A 247 21.82 2.82 -6.14
C HIS A 247 20.67 2.99 -5.13
N ASP A 248 19.47 3.26 -5.63
CA ASP A 248 18.31 3.75 -4.90
C ASP A 248 17.58 2.65 -4.11
N GLY A 249 17.93 1.38 -4.28
CA GLY A 249 17.28 0.30 -3.53
C GLY A 249 15.94 -0.13 -4.13
N GLY A 250 15.74 0.11 -5.42
CA GLY A 250 14.62 -0.40 -6.20
C GLY A 250 13.34 0.35 -5.90
N LEU A 251 13.48 1.65 -5.65
CA LEU A 251 12.40 2.55 -5.31
C LEU A 251 11.56 2.87 -6.54
N ILE A 252 10.27 3.09 -6.33
CA ILE A 252 9.37 3.57 -7.36
C ILE A 252 9.23 5.09 -7.16
N GLY A 253 9.99 5.87 -7.94
CA GLY A 253 9.81 7.33 -8.01
C GLY A 253 8.83 7.75 -9.10
N LEU A 254 8.20 8.92 -8.95
CA LEU A 254 7.56 9.64 -10.05
C LEU A 254 8.48 10.79 -10.47
N HIS A 255 8.91 10.85 -11.73
CA HIS A 255 9.92 11.82 -12.15
C HIS A 255 9.78 12.24 -13.62
N TRP A 256 10.42 13.36 -13.98
CA TRP A 256 10.43 13.83 -15.37
C TRP A 256 11.26 12.90 -16.27
N ASN A 257 10.83 12.76 -17.52
CA ASN A 257 11.68 12.23 -18.59
C ASN A 257 11.27 12.82 -19.94
N ALA A 258 12.13 12.73 -20.96
CA ALA A 258 11.77 13.08 -22.33
C ALA A 258 10.71 12.13 -22.94
N THR A 259 10.68 10.87 -22.49
CA THR A 259 9.68 9.86 -22.90
C THR A 259 8.73 9.58 -21.74
N THR A 260 7.49 10.08 -21.84
CA THR A 260 6.52 10.18 -20.74
C THR A 260 5.29 9.27 -20.90
N SER A 261 5.35 8.27 -21.76
CA SER A 261 4.26 7.31 -21.98
C SER A 261 4.79 5.96 -22.46
N GLY A 262 3.99 4.90 -22.32
CA GLY A 262 4.38 3.53 -22.68
C GLY A 262 4.93 2.72 -21.50
N ALA A 263 5.25 1.45 -21.78
CA ALA A 263 6.03 0.61 -20.88
C ALA A 263 7.52 0.83 -21.21
N VAL A 264 8.19 1.71 -20.46
CA VAL A 264 9.47 2.34 -20.85
C VAL A 264 10.50 2.48 -19.72
N SER A 265 10.15 2.16 -18.47
CA SER A 265 11.01 2.32 -17.29
C SER A 265 11.38 0.99 -16.63
N HIS A 266 12.22 1.06 -15.58
CA HIS A 266 12.56 -0.07 -14.72
C HIS A 266 11.70 -0.12 -13.43
N GLY A 267 10.46 0.38 -13.49
CA GLY A 267 9.51 0.41 -12.38
C GLY A 267 9.02 1.81 -12.03
N CYS A 268 9.89 2.82 -12.08
CA CYS A 268 9.53 4.23 -11.86
C CYS A 268 8.48 4.75 -12.85
N VAL A 269 7.76 5.81 -12.46
CA VAL A 269 6.74 6.44 -13.30
C VAL A 269 7.31 7.70 -13.95
N ARG A 270 7.36 7.72 -15.28
CA ARG A 270 7.87 8.85 -16.08
C ARG A 270 6.75 9.81 -16.46
N LEU A 271 6.95 11.09 -16.18
CA LEU A 271 5.94 12.13 -16.27
C LEU A 271 6.39 13.32 -17.13
N SER A 272 5.42 14.07 -17.65
CA SER A 272 5.65 15.40 -18.23
C SER A 272 6.05 16.41 -17.15
N ALA A 273 6.66 17.53 -17.53
CA ALA A 273 7.07 18.57 -16.57
C ALA A 273 5.85 19.16 -15.82
N GLU A 274 4.71 19.28 -16.50
CA GLU A 274 3.42 19.68 -15.91
C GLU A 274 2.95 18.67 -14.86
N ALA A 275 2.97 17.38 -15.18
CA ALA A 275 2.55 16.32 -14.27
C ALA A 275 3.48 16.21 -13.04
N VAL A 276 4.80 16.39 -13.21
CA VAL A 276 5.75 16.48 -12.08
C VAL A 276 5.42 17.67 -11.19
N ALA A 277 5.21 18.86 -11.76
CA ALA A 277 4.85 20.05 -10.99
C ALA A 277 3.51 19.90 -10.24
N ALA A 278 2.54 19.21 -10.85
CA ALA A 278 1.26 18.92 -10.22
C ALA A 278 1.37 17.95 -9.04
N VAL A 279 2.27 16.96 -9.10
CA VAL A 279 2.57 16.05 -7.98
C VAL A 279 3.43 16.73 -6.91
N ASP A 280 4.40 17.56 -7.30
CA ASP A 280 5.26 18.33 -6.39
C ASP A 280 4.45 19.30 -5.50
N ALA A 281 3.37 19.87 -6.04
CA ALA A 281 2.44 20.71 -5.28
C ALA A 281 1.65 19.95 -4.19
N LEU A 282 1.69 18.62 -4.15
CA LEU A 282 1.02 17.81 -3.12
C LEU A 282 1.91 17.72 -1.86
N PRO A 283 1.34 17.65 -0.64
CA PRO A 283 2.11 17.46 0.58
C PRO A 283 2.76 16.06 0.63
N LEU A 284 3.87 15.93 1.34
CA LEU A 284 4.41 14.61 1.71
C LEU A 284 3.37 13.84 2.55
N GLY A 285 3.42 12.51 2.48
CA GLY A 285 2.41 11.63 3.05
C GLY A 285 1.14 11.48 2.20
N THR A 286 1.03 12.21 1.07
CA THR A 286 0.01 11.96 0.04
C THR A 286 0.07 10.52 -0.44
N LEU A 287 -1.05 9.79 -0.37
CA LEU A 287 -1.13 8.40 -0.82
C LEU A 287 -0.87 8.27 -2.32
N VAL A 288 -0.14 7.21 -2.67
CA VAL A 288 0.17 6.82 -4.05
C VAL A 288 -0.31 5.38 -4.24
N THR A 289 -1.42 5.19 -4.96
CA THR A 289 -1.96 3.87 -5.31
C THR A 289 -1.55 3.51 -6.73
N VAL A 290 -1.20 2.24 -6.95
CA VAL A 290 -0.91 1.70 -8.28
C VAL A 290 -1.85 0.54 -8.61
N GLU A 291 -2.45 0.58 -9.81
CA GLU A 291 -3.46 -0.37 -10.32
C GLU A 291 -3.21 -0.82 -11.77
#